data_AF-A0A085MVQ0-F1
#
_entry.id   AF-A0A085MVQ0-F1
#
_cell.length_a   1.000
_cell.length_b   1.000
_cell.length_c   1.000
_cell.angle_alpha   90.00
_cell.angle_beta   90.00
_cell.angle_gamma   90.00
#
_symmetry.space_group_name_H-M   'P 1'
#
loop_
_entity.id
_entity.type
_entity.pdbx_description
1 polymer ?
#
loop_
_entity_poly.entity_id
_entity_poly.type
_entity_poly.pdbx_seq_one_letter_code
_entity_poly.pdbx_strand_id
1 'polypeptide(L)'
;MVLQWSPDLYRISALLIEVIKRLQKGQLATPLQRDLLSVLAQLYTHEQRFEPAVDIYLKLNDRSIFALIERFKLFHLVKDRIHQLIAVDADLAIRLLLENEDSLSPSTVMKQLIRLPKLQLAYLERLFARGQGEEFGDVAVLLYAEHNRPRLLQFLQDREHYTLDKALEVCRQQHFTPETVFLLGKSGNRREALKVIITEMQDILRAIDFCVDRDDFDLWLDLIEYSAMHTDFLIILMQCVGMHVDPKLIVDRIPIDTKIPHLKEALLKLLLDHCIKINIEKNCRKITLSDCHRLLTEYMERCKSRTVVTGGDDCMVCQENLVNPYFHQSRELVVFNCHHVFHLKCLREQRCPTCSS
;
A
#
# COMPACT_ATOMS: atom_id res chain seq x y z
N MET A 1 23.18 3.15 47.29
CA MET A 1 22.61 3.60 48.58
C MET A 1 21.46 4.59 48.42
N VAL A 2 21.55 5.61 47.55
CA VAL A 2 20.43 6.56 47.31
C VAL A 2 19.23 5.90 46.58
N LEU A 3 19.48 4.86 45.78
CA LEU A 3 18.45 4.09 45.07
C LEU A 3 17.49 3.27 45.96
N GLN A 4 17.81 3.07 47.25
CA GLN A 4 17.05 2.17 48.13
C GLN A 4 16.24 2.90 49.21
N TRP A 5 16.45 4.20 49.41
CA TRP A 5 15.92 4.94 50.57
C TRP A 5 15.06 6.10 50.08
N SER A 6 13.91 6.32 50.72
CA SER A 6 12.96 7.37 50.33
C SER A 6 13.60 8.77 50.43
N PRO A 7 13.29 9.70 49.48
CA PRO A 7 13.84 11.05 49.43
C PRO A 7 13.64 11.89 50.70
N ASP A 8 12.65 11.52 51.51
CA ASP A 8 12.28 12.22 52.75
C ASP A 8 13.25 11.94 53.92
N LEU A 9 14.15 10.97 53.78
CA LEU A 9 15.08 10.57 54.85
C LEU A 9 16.42 11.34 54.81
N TYR A 10 16.64 12.20 53.81
CA TYR A 10 17.89 12.95 53.67
C TYR A 10 17.67 14.38 53.19
N ARG A 11 18.49 15.33 53.68
CA ARG A 11 18.50 16.71 53.16
C ARG A 11 19.13 16.72 51.78
N ILE A 12 18.30 16.66 50.75
CA ILE A 12 18.66 16.62 49.33
C ILE A 12 19.63 17.77 48.96
N SER A 13 19.37 18.97 49.46
CA SER A 13 20.20 20.17 49.24
C SER A 13 21.61 20.07 49.85
N ALA A 14 21.77 19.41 51.01
CA ALA A 14 23.08 19.19 51.62
C ALA A 14 23.90 18.12 50.87
N LEU A 15 23.22 17.06 50.39
CA LEU A 15 23.83 16.02 49.57
C LEU A 15 24.26 16.55 48.20
N LEU A 16 23.47 17.44 47.59
CA LEU A 16 23.82 18.13 46.35
C LEU A 16 25.12 18.91 46.48
N ILE A 17 25.25 19.73 47.52
CA ILE A 17 26.47 20.53 47.77
C ILE A 17 27.69 19.61 47.95
N GLU A 18 27.55 18.53 48.71
CA GLU A 18 28.66 17.61 48.98
C GLU A 18 29.06 16.78 47.74
N VAL A 19 28.08 16.36 46.93
CA VAL A 19 28.33 15.65 45.66
C VAL A 19 29.00 16.57 44.65
N ILE A 20 28.53 17.82 44.50
CA ILE A 20 29.17 18.82 43.62
C ILE A 20 30.60 19.12 44.07
N LYS A 21 30.82 19.26 45.39
CA LYS A 21 32.15 19.49 45.98
C LYS A 21 33.11 18.31 45.74
N ARG A 22 32.61 17.07 45.79
CA ARG A 22 33.41 15.87 45.45
C ARG A 22 33.72 15.78 43.95
N LEU A 23 32.78 16.18 43.09
CA LEU A 23 33.00 16.23 41.64
C LEU A 23 34.00 17.31 41.23
N GLN A 24 33.96 18.51 41.85
CA GLN A 24 34.92 19.59 41.58
C GLN A 24 36.34 19.29 42.06
N LYS A 25 36.50 18.42 43.07
CA LYS A 25 37.83 18.03 43.58
C LYS A 25 38.60 17.06 42.68
N GLY A 26 37.99 16.54 41.59
CA GLY A 26 38.70 15.95 40.46
C GLY A 26 39.55 14.69 40.70
N GLN A 27 39.45 14.04 41.87
CA GLN A 27 40.33 12.92 42.27
C GLN A 27 39.65 11.53 42.20
N LEU A 28 38.61 11.36 41.39
CA LEU A 28 37.84 10.11 41.34
C LEU A 28 38.14 9.33 40.06
N ALA A 29 38.25 8.01 40.18
CA ALA A 29 38.36 7.12 39.03
C ALA A 29 37.12 7.25 38.13
N THR A 30 37.32 7.12 36.82
CA THR A 30 36.28 7.28 35.78
C THR A 30 34.96 6.53 36.02
N PRO A 31 34.89 5.30 36.59
CA PRO A 31 33.61 4.65 36.88
C PRO A 31 32.87 5.30 38.07
N LEU A 32 33.58 5.65 39.15
CA LEU A 32 32.99 6.31 40.32
C LEU A 32 32.45 7.71 39.98
N GLN A 33 33.11 8.40 39.05
CA GLN A 33 32.64 9.70 38.58
C GLN A 33 31.30 9.60 37.81
N ARG A 34 31.09 8.51 37.04
CA ARG A 34 29.81 8.25 36.36
C ARG A 34 28.70 7.95 37.37
N ASP A 35 28.99 7.15 38.40
CA ASP A 35 28.02 6.82 39.46
C ASP A 35 27.65 8.04 40.33
N LEU A 36 28.61 8.93 40.61
CA LEU A 36 28.31 10.19 41.30
C LEU A 36 27.47 11.15 40.44
N LEU A 37 27.73 11.19 39.14
CA LEU A 37 26.93 12.00 38.21
C LEU A 37 25.51 11.46 38.05
N SER A 38 25.30 10.13 38.04
CA SER A 38 23.95 9.55 37.97
C SER A 38 23.14 9.84 39.23
N VAL A 39 23.76 9.74 40.40
CA VAL A 39 23.16 10.13 41.69
C VAL A 39 22.86 11.63 41.71
N LEU A 40 23.77 12.47 41.19
CA LEU A 40 23.56 13.91 41.10
C LEU A 40 22.34 14.26 40.22
N ALA A 41 22.21 13.59 39.07
CA ALA A 41 21.08 13.79 38.16
C ALA A 41 19.74 13.37 38.80
N GLN A 42 19.72 12.27 39.56
CA GLN A 42 18.55 11.84 40.33
C GLN A 42 18.19 12.87 41.43
N LEU A 43 19.18 13.39 42.17
CA LEU A 43 18.95 14.41 43.18
C LEU A 43 18.40 15.72 42.58
N TYR A 44 18.92 16.15 41.42
CA TYR A 44 18.37 17.31 40.71
C TYR A 44 16.95 17.09 40.21
N THR A 45 16.61 15.86 39.80
CA THR A 45 15.25 15.48 39.42
C THR A 45 14.28 15.60 40.60
N HIS A 46 14.72 15.20 41.79
CA HIS A 46 13.92 15.33 43.01
C HIS A 46 13.76 16.78 43.47
N GLU A 47 14.74 17.66 43.26
CA GLU A 47 14.61 19.10 43.53
C GLU A 47 13.89 19.90 42.43
N GLN A 48 13.32 19.24 41.40
CA GLN A 48 12.69 19.88 40.25
C GLN A 48 13.63 20.80 39.43
N ARG A 49 14.95 20.62 39.56
CA ARG A 49 15.96 21.34 38.78
C ARG A 49 16.27 20.56 37.50
N PHE A 50 15.37 20.66 36.53
CA PHE A 50 15.39 19.80 35.34
C PHE A 50 16.50 20.12 34.34
N GLU A 51 16.87 21.38 34.13
CA GLU A 51 17.96 21.75 33.19
C GLU A 51 19.31 21.09 33.53
N PRO A 52 19.87 21.23 34.75
CA PRO A 52 21.13 20.57 35.09
C PRO A 52 21.00 19.04 35.14
N ALA A 53 19.82 18.51 35.48
CA ALA A 53 19.57 17.07 35.43
C ALA A 53 19.71 16.54 34.00
N VAL A 54 19.03 17.18 33.04
CA VAL A 54 19.08 16.82 31.61
C VAL A 54 20.50 16.93 31.06
N ASP A 55 21.23 18.00 31.38
CA ASP A 55 22.62 18.15 30.95
C ASP A 55 23.54 17.02 31.44
N ILE A 56 23.32 16.55 32.68
CA ILE A 56 24.11 15.45 33.24
C ILE A 56 23.69 14.12 32.61
N TYR A 57 22.38 13.88 32.42
CA TYR A 57 21.90 12.67 31.77
C TYR A 57 22.37 12.56 30.31
N LEU A 58 22.39 13.67 29.56
CA LEU A 58 22.95 13.73 28.21
C LEU A 58 24.45 13.44 28.20
N LYS A 59 25.22 13.93 29.18
CA LYS A 59 26.66 13.61 29.29
C LYS A 59 26.93 12.15 29.63
N LEU A 60 26.03 11.52 30.38
CA LEU A 60 26.16 10.12 30.78
C LEU A 60 25.68 9.14 29.71
N ASN A 61 24.99 9.62 28.66
CA ASN A 61 24.27 8.80 27.68
C ASN A 61 23.34 7.77 28.36
N ASP A 62 22.60 8.22 29.37
CA ASP A 62 21.68 7.37 30.12
C ASP A 62 20.29 7.33 29.48
N ARG A 63 19.74 6.12 29.29
CA ARG A 63 18.39 5.91 28.74
C ARG A 63 17.28 6.39 29.67
N SER A 64 17.57 6.57 30.97
CA SER A 64 16.60 7.12 31.92
C SER A 64 16.15 8.55 31.60
N ILE A 65 16.88 9.27 30.73
CA ILE A 65 16.49 10.62 30.29
C ILE A 65 15.14 10.63 29.56
N PHE A 66 14.84 9.59 28.77
CA PHE A 66 13.61 9.54 27.96
C PHE A 66 12.36 9.48 28.85
N ALA A 67 12.37 8.60 29.86
CA ALA A 67 11.29 8.49 30.84
C ALA A 67 11.11 9.78 31.66
N LEU A 68 12.20 10.51 31.93
CA LEU A 68 12.16 11.79 32.63
C LEU A 68 11.54 12.89 31.77
N ILE A 69 11.88 12.95 30.48
CA ILE A 69 11.29 13.90 29.54
C ILE A 69 9.79 13.66 29.39
N GLU A 70 9.35 12.41 29.24
CA GLU A 70 7.93 12.03 29.14
C GLU A 70 7.17 12.40 30.42
N ARG A 71 7.69 12.02 31.58
CA ARG A 71 7.01 12.20 32.87
C ARG A 71 6.80 13.68 33.22
N PHE A 72 7.77 14.53 32.90
CA PHE A 72 7.74 15.96 33.26
C PHE A 72 7.47 16.89 32.08
N LYS A 73 7.18 16.36 30.88
CA LYS A 73 6.94 17.13 29.65
C LYS A 73 8.02 18.16 29.34
N LEU A 74 9.29 17.79 29.50
CA LEU A 74 10.45 18.70 29.41
C LEU A 74 11.01 18.87 27.99
N PHE A 75 10.23 18.52 26.98
CA PHE A 75 10.70 18.46 25.59
C PHE A 75 11.22 19.82 25.07
N HIS A 76 10.67 20.94 25.56
CA HIS A 76 11.16 22.28 25.22
C HIS A 76 12.65 22.53 25.53
N LEU A 77 13.22 21.84 26.53
CA LEU A 77 14.64 21.97 26.90
C LEU A 77 15.57 21.17 25.98
N VAL A 78 15.02 20.17 25.29
CA VAL A 78 15.82 19.19 24.53
C VAL A 78 15.60 19.31 23.02
N LYS A 79 14.63 20.11 22.58
CA LYS A 79 14.31 20.39 21.18
C LYS A 79 15.50 20.88 20.33
N ASP A 80 16.48 21.52 20.93
CA ASP A 80 17.67 22.05 20.24
C ASP A 80 18.87 21.07 20.31
N ARG A 81 18.72 19.96 21.04
CA ARG A 81 19.78 18.96 21.30
C ARG A 81 19.40 17.56 20.83
N ILE A 82 18.59 17.45 19.78
CA ILE A 82 18.10 16.18 19.24
C ILE A 82 19.26 15.25 18.85
N HIS A 83 20.36 15.80 18.32
CA HIS A 83 21.56 15.01 18.00
C HIS A 83 22.15 14.27 19.21
N GLN A 84 22.10 14.87 20.40
CA GLN A 84 22.59 14.24 21.63
C GLN A 84 21.64 13.15 22.10
N LEU A 85 20.32 13.37 22.02
CA LEU A 85 19.32 12.34 22.33
C LEU A 85 19.46 11.12 21.42
N ILE A 86 19.65 11.34 20.12
CA ILE A 86 19.87 10.27 19.14
C ILE A 86 21.15 9.49 19.45
N ALA A 87 22.21 10.16 19.90
CA ALA A 87 23.44 9.50 20.30
C ALA A 87 23.27 8.60 21.54
N VAL A 88 22.30 8.90 22.40
CA VAL A 88 21.92 8.02 23.52
C VAL A 88 21.18 6.80 23.00
N ASP A 89 20.06 7.03 22.31
CA ASP A 89 19.22 5.97 21.76
C ASP A 89 18.35 6.52 20.63
N ALA A 90 18.65 6.09 19.39
CA ALA A 90 17.94 6.55 18.20
C ALA A 90 16.45 6.16 18.21
N ASP A 91 16.11 4.98 18.74
CA ASP A 91 14.75 4.46 18.68
C ASP A 91 13.83 5.16 19.68
N LEU A 92 14.32 5.36 20.90
CA LEU A 92 13.63 6.15 21.92
C LEU A 92 13.55 7.62 21.51
N ALA A 93 14.61 8.19 20.94
CA ALA A 93 14.59 9.58 20.47
C ALA A 93 13.54 9.80 19.40
N ILE A 94 13.47 8.95 18.38
CA ILE A 94 12.43 9.07 17.34
C ILE A 94 11.02 8.94 17.93
N ARG A 95 10.80 8.04 18.89
CA ARG A 95 9.51 7.93 19.58
C ARG A 95 9.13 9.22 20.30
N LEU A 96 10.04 9.80 21.07
CA LEU A 96 9.81 11.10 21.72
C LEU A 96 9.49 12.21 20.73
N LEU A 97 10.20 12.26 19.60
CA LEU A 97 9.96 13.29 18.58
C LEU A 97 8.56 13.17 17.98
N LEU A 98 8.09 11.94 17.79
CA LEU A 98 6.74 11.67 17.27
C LEU A 98 5.65 11.86 18.33
N GLU A 99 5.94 11.76 19.62
CA GLU A 99 4.95 12.00 20.68
C GLU A 99 4.79 13.50 21.02
N ASN A 100 5.75 14.33 20.61
CA ASN A 100 5.76 15.76 20.91
C ASN A 100 5.59 16.63 19.63
N GLU A 101 4.63 16.25 18.78
CA GLU A 101 4.28 16.98 17.54
C GLU A 101 3.90 18.45 17.80
N ASP A 102 3.21 18.72 18.92
CA ASP A 102 2.78 20.07 19.32
C ASP A 102 3.95 21.04 19.53
N SER A 103 5.12 20.52 19.88
CA SER A 103 6.30 21.32 20.20
C SER A 103 7.31 21.42 19.07
N LEU A 104 7.40 20.39 18.21
CA LEU A 104 8.29 20.35 17.06
C LEU A 104 7.59 19.74 15.86
N SER A 105 7.37 20.56 14.83
CA SER A 105 6.82 20.08 13.57
C SER A 105 7.77 19.08 12.89
N PRO A 106 7.24 18.06 12.17
CA PRO A 106 8.05 17.11 11.40
C PRO A 106 8.98 17.81 10.40
N SER A 107 8.59 18.96 9.84
CA SER A 107 9.42 19.75 8.93
C SER A 107 10.70 20.27 9.59
N THR A 108 10.63 20.68 10.86
CA THR A 108 11.77 21.15 11.64
C THR A 108 12.70 19.99 11.97
N VAL A 109 12.13 18.84 12.36
CA VAL A 109 12.89 17.62 12.67
C VAL A 109 13.65 17.16 11.43
N MET A 110 13.00 17.13 10.27
CA MET A 110 13.62 16.78 8.99
C MET A 110 14.79 17.71 8.64
N LYS A 111 14.67 19.03 8.89
CA LYS A 111 15.76 20.00 8.69
C LYS A 111 16.95 19.76 9.62
N GLN A 112 16.70 19.40 10.86
CA GLN A 112 17.78 19.10 11.82
C GLN A 112 18.49 17.78 11.48
N LEU A 113 17.77 16.81 10.91
CA LEU A 113 18.30 15.49 10.56
C LEU A 113 18.98 15.41 9.19
N ILE A 114 19.10 16.50 8.44
CA ILE A 114 19.69 16.53 7.08
C ILE A 114 21.08 15.86 7.04
N ARG A 115 21.88 15.99 8.09
CA ARG A 115 23.25 15.43 8.15
C ARG A 115 23.29 13.92 8.44
N LEU A 116 22.15 13.29 8.72
CA LEU A 116 22.04 11.91 9.18
C LEU A 116 20.93 11.17 8.40
N PRO A 117 21.15 10.83 7.13
CA PRO A 117 20.11 10.31 6.23
C PRO A 117 19.51 8.98 6.68
N LYS A 118 20.29 8.10 7.31
CA LYS A 118 19.80 6.82 7.86
C LYS A 118 18.74 7.02 8.97
N LEU A 119 18.94 8.05 9.79
CA LEU A 119 18.02 8.38 10.88
C LEU A 119 16.81 9.16 10.38
N GLN A 120 17.01 9.98 9.36
CA GLN A 120 15.93 10.65 8.64
C GLN A 120 14.97 9.62 8.03
N LEU A 121 15.50 8.55 7.43
CA LEU A 121 14.72 7.44 6.91
C LEU A 121 13.97 6.67 8.02
N ALA A 122 14.63 6.35 9.14
CA ALA A 122 13.99 5.68 10.27
C ALA A 122 12.86 6.52 10.91
N TYR A 123 13.05 7.84 10.98
CA TYR A 123 12.01 8.78 11.42
C TYR A 123 10.82 8.78 10.44
N LEU A 124 11.09 8.89 9.14
CA LEU A 124 10.07 8.85 8.09
C LEU A 124 9.28 7.53 8.08
N GLU A 125 9.94 6.38 8.22
CA GLU A 125 9.26 5.07 8.28
C GLU A 125 8.22 5.03 9.42
N ARG A 126 8.56 5.57 10.58
CA ARG A 126 7.63 5.63 11.72
C ARG A 126 6.56 6.70 11.58
N LEU A 127 6.87 7.83 10.94
CA LEU A 127 5.90 8.87 10.61
C LEU A 127 4.85 8.33 9.63
N PHE A 128 5.30 7.64 8.57
CA PHE A 128 4.41 7.00 7.60
C PHE A 128 3.60 5.86 8.21
N ALA A 129 4.15 5.09 9.16
CA ALA A 129 3.40 4.06 9.87
C ALA A 129 2.19 4.62 10.66
N ARG A 130 2.25 5.90 11.06
CA ARG A 130 1.13 6.62 11.69
C ARG A 130 0.15 7.26 10.69
N GLY A 131 0.42 7.15 9.39
CA GLY A 131 -0.39 7.79 8.34
C GLY A 131 -0.15 9.29 8.21
N GLN A 132 0.99 9.80 8.68
CA GLN A 132 1.36 11.21 8.59
C GLN A 132 2.56 11.39 7.65
N GLY A 133 2.84 12.65 7.27
CA GLY A 133 4.07 13.01 6.55
C GLY A 133 4.01 12.91 5.03
N GLU A 134 2.82 12.96 4.43
CA GLU A 134 2.61 12.93 2.97
C GLU A 134 3.47 13.97 2.22
N GLU A 135 3.67 15.14 2.82
CA GLU A 135 4.51 16.22 2.28
C GLU A 135 5.98 15.82 2.06
N PHE A 136 6.45 14.80 2.78
CA PHE A 136 7.83 14.30 2.70
C PHE A 136 7.97 13.12 1.72
N GLY A 137 6.94 12.79 0.94
CA GLY A 137 7.01 11.69 -0.03
C GLY A 137 8.18 11.82 -1.02
N ASP A 138 8.38 13.00 -1.60
CA ASP A 138 9.48 13.27 -2.54
C ASP A 138 10.86 13.06 -1.89
N VAL A 139 11.02 13.54 -0.65
CA VAL A 139 12.27 13.42 0.12
C VAL A 139 12.50 11.96 0.52
N ALA A 140 11.44 11.23 0.85
CA ALA A 140 11.51 9.82 1.16
C ALA A 140 12.01 9.02 -0.05
N VAL A 141 11.50 9.29 -1.26
CA VAL A 141 11.97 8.63 -2.50
C VAL A 141 13.47 8.84 -2.71
N LEU A 142 13.97 10.07 -2.54
CA LEU A 142 15.41 10.37 -2.61
C LEU A 142 16.22 9.59 -1.58
N LEU A 143 15.77 9.56 -0.33
CA LEU A 143 16.46 8.87 0.75
C LEU A 143 16.46 7.35 0.55
N TYR A 144 15.34 6.77 0.10
CA TYR A 144 15.24 5.34 -0.24
C TYR A 144 16.13 4.99 -1.42
N ALA A 145 16.18 5.84 -2.44
CA ALA A 145 17.06 5.67 -3.61
C ALA A 145 18.54 5.57 -3.20
N GLU A 146 19.00 6.41 -2.27
CA GLU A 146 20.40 6.42 -1.83
C GLU A 146 20.74 5.35 -0.78
N HIS A 147 19.80 5.03 0.13
CA HIS A 147 20.11 4.26 1.34
C HIS A 147 19.42 2.90 1.43
N ASN A 148 18.32 2.67 0.73
CA ASN A 148 17.56 1.42 0.83
C ASN A 148 16.69 1.11 -0.41
N ARG A 149 17.35 0.68 -1.49
CA ARG A 149 16.71 0.29 -2.76
C ARG A 149 15.55 -0.73 -2.64
N PRO A 150 15.66 -1.88 -1.95
CA PRO A 150 14.59 -2.88 -1.97
C PRO A 150 13.29 -2.38 -1.32
N ARG A 151 13.38 -1.47 -0.35
CA ARG A 151 12.20 -0.84 0.25
C ARG A 151 11.58 0.25 -0.62
N LEU A 152 12.33 0.81 -1.58
CA LEU A 152 11.80 1.83 -2.49
C LEU A 152 10.61 1.29 -3.28
N LEU A 153 10.73 0.10 -3.86
CA LEU A 153 9.66 -0.50 -4.66
C LEU A 153 8.40 -0.78 -3.83
N GLN A 154 8.56 -1.30 -2.60
CA GLN A 154 7.45 -1.50 -1.66
C GLN A 154 6.78 -0.17 -1.30
N PHE A 155 7.58 0.87 -1.00
CA PHE A 155 7.07 2.20 -0.69
C PHE A 155 6.28 2.80 -1.86
N LEU A 156 6.78 2.66 -3.09
CA LEU A 156 6.10 3.15 -4.31
C LEU A 156 4.80 2.39 -4.59
N GLN A 157 4.70 1.13 -4.16
CA GLN A 157 3.49 0.31 -4.26
C GLN A 157 2.45 0.69 -3.20
N ASP A 158 2.88 0.85 -1.94
CA ASP A 158 2.00 1.04 -0.78
C ASP A 158 1.45 2.47 -0.65
N ARG A 159 2.14 3.47 -1.22
CA ARG A 159 1.81 4.90 -1.04
C ARG A 159 1.50 5.59 -2.36
N GLU A 160 0.67 6.63 -2.30
CA GLU A 160 0.24 7.44 -3.45
C GLU A 160 0.70 8.91 -3.37
N HIS A 161 1.25 9.36 -2.24
CA HIS A 161 1.59 10.76 -2.00
C HIS A 161 3.05 11.07 -2.34
N TYR A 162 3.41 10.98 -3.62
CA TYR A 162 4.70 11.46 -4.15
C TYR A 162 4.54 11.99 -5.57
N THR A 163 5.44 12.88 -5.98
CA THR A 163 5.44 13.38 -7.37
C THR A 163 6.11 12.36 -8.29
N LEU A 164 5.31 11.78 -9.21
CA LEU A 164 5.76 10.74 -10.16
C LEU A 164 6.96 11.21 -11.00
N ASP A 165 6.94 12.46 -11.48
CA ASP A 165 7.99 12.99 -12.36
C ASP A 165 9.35 13.07 -11.65
N LYS A 166 9.38 13.58 -10.41
CA LYS A 166 10.64 13.64 -9.63
C LYS A 166 11.13 12.24 -9.28
N ALA A 167 10.22 11.33 -8.92
CA ALA A 167 10.58 9.94 -8.65
C ALA A 167 11.19 9.27 -9.89
N LEU A 168 10.63 9.53 -11.07
CA LEU A 168 11.16 9.04 -12.35
C LEU A 168 12.54 9.63 -12.67
N GLU A 169 12.75 10.93 -12.47
CA GLU A 169 14.05 11.57 -12.68
C GLU A 169 15.14 10.94 -11.81
N VAL A 170 14.85 10.73 -10.51
CA VAL A 170 15.78 10.09 -9.57
C VAL A 170 16.08 8.66 -9.97
N CYS A 171 15.06 7.88 -10.33
CA CYS A 171 15.24 6.49 -10.76
C CYS A 171 16.03 6.38 -12.08
N ARG A 172 15.81 7.31 -13.02
CA ARG A 172 16.56 7.39 -14.29
C ARG A 172 18.03 7.74 -14.04
N GLN A 173 18.32 8.70 -13.16
CA GLN A 173 19.70 9.08 -12.83
C GLN A 173 20.49 7.95 -12.17
N GLN A 174 19.83 7.13 -11.36
CA GLN A 174 20.47 6.02 -10.63
C GLN A 174 20.37 4.66 -11.36
N HIS A 175 19.83 4.64 -12.58
CA HIS A 175 19.60 3.42 -13.38
C HIS A 175 18.77 2.33 -12.66
N PHE A 176 17.74 2.74 -11.94
CA PHE A 176 16.82 1.85 -11.23
C PHE A 176 15.73 1.33 -12.17
N THR A 177 16.07 0.31 -12.94
CA THR A 177 15.24 -0.20 -14.04
C THR A 177 13.88 -0.76 -13.60
N PRO A 178 13.73 -1.65 -12.58
CA PRO A 178 12.41 -2.17 -12.22
C PRO A 178 11.53 -1.11 -11.56
N GLU A 179 12.10 -0.20 -10.78
CA GLU A 179 11.39 0.91 -10.17
C GLU A 179 10.91 1.93 -11.23
N THR A 180 11.75 2.23 -12.23
CA THR A 180 11.40 3.11 -13.36
C THR A 180 10.25 2.52 -14.17
N VAL A 181 10.27 1.22 -14.48
CA VAL A 181 9.19 0.55 -15.20
C VAL A 181 7.88 0.60 -14.42
N PHE A 182 7.93 0.38 -13.11
CA PHE A 182 6.75 0.48 -12.24
C PHE A 182 6.16 1.90 -12.26
N LEU A 183 7.01 2.92 -12.11
CA LEU A 183 6.58 4.32 -12.15
C LEU A 183 6.05 4.73 -13.53
N LEU A 184 6.68 4.31 -14.62
CA LEU A 184 6.19 4.56 -15.98
C LEU A 184 4.84 3.90 -16.22
N GLY A 185 4.66 2.67 -15.72
CA GLY A 185 3.37 1.98 -15.72
C GLY A 185 2.27 2.74 -14.97
N LYS A 186 2.59 3.33 -13.80
CA LYS A 186 1.66 4.20 -13.04
C LYS A 186 1.37 5.53 -13.75
N SER A 187 2.38 6.16 -14.35
CA SER A 187 2.25 7.45 -15.04
C SER A 187 1.43 7.39 -16.34
N GLY A 188 1.16 6.19 -16.86
CA GLY A 188 0.48 6.00 -18.14
C GLY A 188 1.42 6.04 -19.36
N ASN A 189 2.72 6.28 -19.17
CA ASN A 189 3.74 6.26 -20.23
C ASN A 189 4.16 4.82 -20.60
N ARG A 190 3.19 4.03 -21.06
CA ARG A 190 3.33 2.58 -21.30
C ARG A 190 4.37 2.23 -22.37
N ARG A 191 4.41 3.00 -23.47
CA ARG A 191 5.37 2.77 -24.57
C ARG A 191 6.81 3.00 -24.12
N GLU A 192 7.05 4.03 -23.30
CA GLU A 192 8.38 4.24 -22.71
C GLU A 192 8.72 3.13 -21.71
N ALA A 193 7.77 2.69 -20.88
CA ALA A 193 7.97 1.58 -19.96
C ALA A 193 8.42 0.31 -20.71
N LEU A 194 7.71 -0.03 -21.78
CA LEU A 194 8.02 -1.19 -22.62
C LEU A 194 9.41 -1.06 -23.25
N LYS A 195 9.74 0.11 -23.82
CA LYS A 195 11.08 0.36 -24.36
C LYS A 195 12.17 0.15 -23.32
N VAL A 196 12.01 0.67 -22.10
CA VAL A 196 12.97 0.49 -21.00
C VAL A 196 13.11 -0.98 -20.62
N ILE A 197 12.01 -1.74 -20.52
CA ILE A 197 12.06 -3.19 -20.24
C ILE A 197 12.90 -3.90 -21.31
N ILE A 198 12.63 -3.59 -22.57
CA ILE A 198 13.23 -4.25 -23.71
C ILE A 198 14.72 -3.88 -23.84
N THR A 199 15.08 -2.60 -23.74
CA THR A 199 16.45 -2.13 -23.99
C THR A 199 17.37 -2.30 -22.79
N GLU A 200 16.90 -2.01 -21.57
CA GLU A 200 17.74 -1.97 -20.38
C GLU A 200 17.71 -3.27 -19.58
N MET A 201 16.54 -3.92 -19.46
CA MET A 201 16.45 -5.21 -18.74
C MET A 201 16.69 -6.42 -19.64
N GLN A 202 16.46 -6.29 -20.95
CA GLN A 202 16.52 -7.40 -21.92
C GLN A 202 15.69 -8.63 -21.48
N ASP A 203 14.67 -8.41 -20.65
CA ASP A 203 13.81 -9.46 -20.09
C ASP A 203 12.48 -9.51 -20.84
N ILE A 204 12.39 -10.48 -21.75
CA ILE A 204 11.23 -10.68 -22.63
C ILE A 204 10.00 -11.15 -21.85
N LEU A 205 10.20 -12.01 -20.85
CA LEU A 205 9.08 -12.58 -20.10
C LEU A 205 8.36 -11.47 -19.33
N ARG A 206 9.13 -10.56 -18.71
CA ARG A 206 8.55 -9.38 -18.07
C ARG A 206 7.91 -8.40 -19.05
N ALA A 207 8.46 -8.26 -20.26
CA ALA A 207 7.81 -7.45 -21.31
C ALA A 207 6.46 -8.05 -21.71
N ILE A 208 6.38 -9.38 -21.85
CA ILE A 208 5.16 -10.12 -22.15
C ILE A 208 4.15 -9.95 -21.02
N ASP A 209 4.56 -10.18 -19.76
CA ASP A 209 3.67 -10.00 -18.60
C ASP A 209 3.11 -8.57 -18.54
N PHE A 210 3.95 -7.57 -18.81
CA PHE A 210 3.53 -6.16 -18.88
C PHE A 210 2.52 -5.91 -20.00
N CYS A 211 2.68 -6.53 -21.17
CA CYS A 211 1.72 -6.43 -22.27
C CYS A 211 0.41 -7.16 -21.96
N VAL A 212 0.46 -8.31 -21.28
CA VAL A 212 -0.71 -9.10 -20.86
C VAL A 212 -1.53 -8.34 -19.81
N ASP A 213 -0.88 -7.76 -18.80
CA ASP A 213 -1.55 -7.01 -17.72
C ASP A 213 -2.27 -5.75 -18.23
N ARG A 214 -1.81 -5.17 -19.34
CA ARG A 214 -2.33 -3.90 -19.88
C ARG A 214 -3.27 -4.08 -21.07
N ASP A 215 -3.31 -5.26 -21.68
CA ASP A 215 -4.15 -5.66 -22.82
C ASP A 215 -4.19 -4.60 -23.95
N ASP A 216 -3.02 -4.05 -24.28
CA ASP A 216 -2.88 -2.95 -25.24
C ASP A 216 -2.25 -3.45 -26.55
N PHE A 217 -2.99 -3.35 -27.65
CA PHE A 217 -2.57 -3.84 -28.96
C PHE A 217 -1.34 -3.09 -29.51
N ASP A 218 -1.22 -1.79 -29.23
CA ASP A 218 -0.08 -1.00 -29.70
C ASP A 218 1.24 -1.45 -29.05
N LEU A 219 1.18 -1.86 -27.77
CA LEU A 219 2.35 -2.39 -27.05
C LEU A 219 2.80 -3.72 -27.65
N TRP A 220 1.86 -4.56 -28.09
CA TRP A 220 2.19 -5.80 -28.79
C TRP A 220 2.85 -5.53 -30.13
N LEU A 221 2.39 -4.54 -30.89
CA LEU A 221 3.04 -4.13 -32.13
C LEU A 221 4.46 -3.63 -31.88
N ASP A 222 4.66 -2.73 -30.92
CA ASP A 222 5.99 -2.22 -30.55
C ASP A 222 6.94 -3.36 -30.13
N LEU A 223 6.45 -4.35 -29.37
CA LEU A 223 7.21 -5.52 -28.95
C LEU A 223 7.56 -6.43 -30.15
N ILE A 224 6.62 -6.65 -31.07
CA ILE A 224 6.85 -7.45 -32.28
C ILE A 224 7.87 -6.78 -33.18
N GLU A 225 7.75 -5.48 -33.43
CA GLU A 225 8.70 -4.71 -34.24
C GLU A 225 10.12 -4.77 -33.66
N TYR A 226 10.26 -4.67 -32.33
CA TYR A 226 11.56 -4.84 -31.69
C TYR A 226 12.08 -6.28 -31.82
N SER A 227 11.23 -7.28 -31.58
CA SER A 227 11.60 -8.69 -31.68
C SER A 227 12.00 -9.10 -33.10
N ALA A 228 11.45 -8.46 -34.14
CA ALA A 228 11.83 -8.71 -35.53
C ALA A 228 13.30 -8.34 -35.81
N MET A 229 13.86 -7.39 -35.03
CA MET A 229 15.26 -7.00 -35.12
C MET A 229 16.20 -7.92 -34.32
N HIS A 230 15.66 -8.73 -33.40
CA HIS A 230 16.44 -9.61 -32.54
C HIS A 230 15.88 -11.06 -32.53
N THR A 231 16.55 -11.97 -33.24
CA THR A 231 16.07 -13.35 -33.46
C THR A 231 15.85 -14.17 -32.18
N ASP A 232 16.68 -13.98 -31.16
CA ASP A 232 16.55 -14.67 -29.87
C ASP A 232 15.26 -14.24 -29.13
N PHE A 233 14.89 -12.96 -29.28
CA PHE A 233 13.70 -12.39 -28.68
C PHE A 233 12.44 -12.91 -29.36
N LEU A 234 12.47 -13.02 -30.69
CA LEU A 234 11.36 -13.52 -31.49
C LEU A 234 10.99 -14.96 -31.13
N ILE A 235 11.97 -15.84 -30.90
CA ILE A 235 11.71 -17.25 -30.54
C ILE A 235 10.98 -17.35 -29.21
N ILE A 236 11.45 -16.63 -28.19
CA ILE A 236 10.84 -16.64 -26.85
C ILE A 236 9.44 -16.03 -26.92
N LEU A 237 9.25 -14.95 -27.68
CA LEU A 237 7.95 -14.34 -27.92
C LEU A 237 6.99 -15.34 -28.57
N MET A 238 7.41 -16.01 -29.65
CA MET A 238 6.58 -17.01 -30.33
C MET A 238 6.17 -18.17 -29.43
N GLN A 239 7.02 -18.56 -28.47
CA GLN A 239 6.72 -19.64 -27.54
C GLN A 239 5.73 -19.25 -26.43
N CYS A 240 5.55 -17.96 -26.15
CA CYS A 240 4.77 -17.48 -25.01
C CYS A 240 3.49 -16.71 -25.41
N VAL A 241 3.42 -16.18 -26.64
CA VAL A 241 2.39 -15.21 -27.04
C VAL A 241 1.16 -15.85 -27.73
N GLY A 242 1.16 -17.15 -28.00
CA GLY A 242 0.13 -17.82 -28.81
C GLY A 242 -1.32 -17.67 -28.34
N MET A 243 -1.54 -17.36 -27.06
CA MET A 243 -2.88 -17.11 -26.50
C MET A 243 -3.33 -15.65 -26.59
N HIS A 244 -2.42 -14.70 -26.81
CA HIS A 244 -2.70 -13.28 -26.70
C HIS A 244 -2.78 -12.59 -28.06
N VAL A 245 -1.83 -12.87 -28.96
CA VAL A 245 -1.75 -12.19 -30.27
C VAL A 245 -2.03 -13.14 -31.42
N ASP A 246 -2.60 -12.60 -32.51
CA ASP A 246 -2.81 -13.35 -33.74
C ASP A 246 -1.48 -13.75 -34.40
N PRO A 247 -1.26 -15.05 -34.68
CA PRO A 247 -0.03 -15.54 -35.31
C PRO A 247 0.29 -14.88 -36.64
N LYS A 248 -0.73 -14.40 -37.38
CA LYS A 248 -0.53 -13.69 -38.65
C LYS A 248 0.32 -12.44 -38.49
N LEU A 249 0.10 -11.66 -37.43
CA LEU A 249 0.84 -10.42 -37.17
C LEU A 249 2.32 -10.70 -36.92
N ILE A 250 2.63 -11.83 -36.29
CA ILE A 250 4.01 -12.25 -36.05
C ILE A 250 4.61 -12.75 -37.37
N VAL A 251 3.92 -13.63 -38.09
CA VAL A 251 4.39 -14.23 -39.35
C VAL A 251 4.65 -13.18 -40.44
N ASP A 252 3.79 -12.17 -40.57
CA ASP A 252 3.94 -11.10 -41.57
C ASP A 252 5.13 -10.17 -41.29
N ARG A 253 5.68 -10.20 -40.07
CA ARG A 253 6.80 -9.36 -39.61
C ARG A 253 8.13 -10.09 -39.55
N ILE A 254 8.18 -11.39 -39.83
CA ILE A 254 9.43 -12.16 -39.84
C ILE A 254 10.25 -11.77 -41.09
N PRO A 255 11.52 -11.33 -40.95
CA PRO A 255 12.37 -11.04 -42.09
C PRO A 255 12.66 -12.31 -42.89
N ILE A 256 12.59 -12.20 -44.22
CA ILE A 256 12.66 -13.34 -45.16
C ILE A 256 14.06 -13.99 -45.17
N ASP A 257 15.11 -13.26 -44.78
CA ASP A 257 16.52 -13.71 -44.86
C ASP A 257 17.13 -14.14 -43.51
N THR A 258 16.33 -14.31 -42.46
CA THR A 258 16.83 -14.64 -41.11
C THR A 258 16.86 -16.14 -40.86
N LYS A 259 18.05 -16.70 -40.55
CA LYS A 259 18.20 -18.08 -40.06
C LYS A 259 17.81 -18.15 -38.59
N ILE A 260 16.53 -18.41 -38.32
CA ILE A 260 16.02 -18.54 -36.95
C ILE A 260 16.15 -20.01 -36.49
N PRO A 261 16.98 -20.33 -35.50
CA PRO A 261 17.03 -21.67 -34.91
C PRO A 261 15.71 -22.00 -34.21
N HIS A 262 15.28 -23.27 -34.24
CA HIS A 262 14.03 -23.74 -33.60
C HIS A 262 12.72 -23.06 -34.05
N LEU A 263 12.71 -22.32 -35.16
CA LEU A 263 11.53 -21.64 -35.68
C LEU A 263 10.33 -22.57 -35.87
N LYS A 264 10.57 -23.79 -36.37
CA LYS A 264 9.50 -24.78 -36.58
C LYS A 264 8.80 -25.16 -35.29
N GLU A 265 9.54 -25.39 -34.22
CA GLU A 265 8.99 -25.78 -32.90
C GLU A 265 8.22 -24.61 -32.28
N ALA A 266 8.79 -23.40 -32.34
CA ALA A 266 8.16 -22.18 -31.86
C ALA A 266 6.86 -21.85 -32.63
N LEU A 267 6.87 -21.98 -33.96
CA LEU A 267 5.70 -21.75 -34.81
C LEU A 267 4.61 -22.80 -34.58
N LEU A 268 4.98 -24.08 -34.44
CA LEU A 268 4.02 -25.13 -34.12
C LEU A 268 3.34 -24.85 -32.79
N LYS A 269 4.11 -24.48 -31.75
CA LYS A 269 3.57 -24.10 -30.45
C LYS A 269 2.63 -22.89 -30.55
N LEU A 270 3.06 -21.82 -31.22
CA LEU A 270 2.26 -20.62 -31.45
C LEU A 270 0.91 -20.94 -32.12
N LEU A 271 0.92 -21.75 -33.17
CA LEU A 271 -0.28 -22.15 -33.90
C LEU A 271 -1.18 -23.06 -33.07
N LEU A 272 -0.61 -24.02 -32.33
CA LEU A 272 -1.33 -24.88 -31.42
C LEU A 272 -2.04 -24.06 -30.34
N ASP A 273 -1.33 -23.14 -29.70
CA ASP A 273 -1.86 -22.25 -28.66
C ASP A 273 -3.00 -21.37 -29.22
N HIS A 274 -2.83 -20.80 -30.42
CA HIS A 274 -3.89 -20.02 -31.08
C HIS A 274 -5.12 -20.87 -31.45
N CYS A 275 -4.91 -22.10 -31.92
CA CYS A 275 -6.00 -23.04 -32.15
C CYS A 275 -6.77 -23.35 -30.86
N ILE A 276 -6.06 -23.52 -29.74
CA ILE A 276 -6.66 -23.71 -28.41
C ILE A 276 -7.49 -22.48 -28.03
N LYS A 277 -6.94 -21.26 -28.16
CA LYS A 277 -7.67 -20.00 -27.92
C LYS A 277 -8.98 -19.95 -28.69
N ILE A 278 -8.93 -20.12 -30.02
CA ILE A 278 -10.13 -20.09 -30.87
C ILE A 278 -11.14 -21.16 -30.44
N ASN A 279 -10.68 -22.35 -30.09
CA ASN A 279 -11.56 -23.43 -29.65
C ASN A 279 -12.25 -23.09 -28.32
N ILE A 280 -11.52 -22.52 -27.36
CA ILE A 280 -12.07 -22.06 -26.08
C ILE A 280 -13.12 -20.96 -26.33
N GLU A 281 -12.80 -19.94 -27.10
CA GLU A 281 -13.75 -18.84 -27.42
C GLU A 281 -15.02 -19.37 -28.08
N LYS A 282 -14.89 -20.28 -29.05
CA LYS A 282 -16.05 -20.93 -29.70
C LYS A 282 -16.89 -21.73 -28.72
N ASN A 283 -16.26 -22.47 -27.81
CA ASN A 283 -16.97 -23.29 -26.83
C ASN A 283 -17.65 -22.41 -25.78
N CYS A 284 -16.97 -21.40 -25.24
CA CYS A 284 -17.56 -20.40 -24.36
C CYS A 284 -18.77 -19.73 -25.04
N ARG A 285 -18.64 -19.30 -26.30
CA ARG A 285 -19.75 -18.71 -27.05
C ARG A 285 -20.94 -19.67 -27.19
N LYS A 286 -20.69 -20.95 -27.50
CA LYS A 286 -21.75 -21.97 -27.59
C LYS A 286 -22.43 -22.20 -26.26
N ILE A 287 -21.67 -22.31 -25.17
CA ILE A 287 -22.21 -22.50 -23.81
C ILE A 287 -23.05 -21.29 -23.42
N THR A 288 -22.53 -20.07 -23.58
CA THR A 288 -23.27 -18.84 -23.27
C THR A 288 -24.54 -18.74 -24.10
N LEU A 289 -24.51 -19.03 -25.40
CA LEU A 289 -25.71 -19.03 -26.23
C LEU A 289 -26.72 -20.10 -25.79
N SER A 290 -26.24 -21.30 -25.44
CA SER A 290 -27.08 -22.38 -24.93
C SER A 290 -27.72 -22.01 -23.59
N ASP A 291 -26.98 -21.38 -22.68
CA ASP A 291 -27.49 -20.91 -21.40
C ASP A 291 -28.47 -19.75 -21.55
N CYS A 292 -28.16 -18.77 -22.40
CA CYS A 292 -29.11 -17.70 -22.72
C CYS A 292 -30.41 -18.27 -23.31
N HIS A 293 -30.31 -19.24 -24.21
CA HIS A 293 -31.48 -19.89 -24.78
C HIS A 293 -32.27 -20.65 -23.71
N ARG A 294 -31.60 -21.48 -22.90
CA ARG A 294 -32.22 -22.24 -21.81
C ARG A 294 -32.92 -21.33 -20.81
N LEU A 295 -32.25 -20.29 -20.32
CA LEU A 295 -32.81 -19.32 -19.38
C LEU A 295 -33.99 -18.57 -19.99
N LEU A 296 -33.91 -18.21 -21.27
CA LEU A 296 -35.02 -17.58 -21.98
C LEU A 296 -36.22 -18.52 -22.09
N THR A 297 -35.99 -19.79 -22.45
CA THR A 297 -37.05 -20.80 -22.52
C THR A 297 -37.68 -21.03 -21.15
N GLU A 298 -36.89 -21.18 -20.09
CA GLU A 298 -37.38 -21.30 -18.71
C GLU A 298 -38.20 -20.07 -18.30
N TYR A 299 -37.75 -18.85 -18.64
CA TYR A 299 -38.50 -17.63 -18.40
C TYR A 299 -39.83 -17.60 -19.17
N MET A 300 -39.83 -17.97 -20.45
CA MET A 300 -41.04 -18.03 -21.26
C MET A 300 -42.05 -19.07 -20.74
N GLU A 301 -41.58 -20.24 -20.28
CA GLU A 301 -42.44 -21.23 -19.65
C GLU A 301 -43.02 -20.72 -18.32
N ARG A 302 -42.22 -20.02 -17.50
CA ARG A 302 -42.73 -19.35 -16.29
C ARG A 302 -43.79 -18.30 -16.61
N CYS A 303 -43.61 -17.49 -17.66
CA CYS A 303 -44.60 -16.52 -18.11
C CYS A 303 -45.91 -17.18 -18.61
N LYS A 304 -45.83 -18.39 -19.18
CA LYS A 304 -47.00 -19.16 -19.64
C LYS A 304 -47.61 -20.03 -18.53
N SER A 305 -46.90 -20.20 -17.41
CA SER A 305 -47.36 -21.01 -16.29
C SER A 305 -48.57 -20.37 -15.61
N ARG A 306 -49.56 -21.20 -15.25
CA ARG A 306 -50.73 -20.74 -14.50
C ARG A 306 -50.31 -20.37 -13.08
N THR A 307 -50.75 -19.22 -12.59
CA THR A 307 -50.71 -18.91 -11.16
C THR A 307 -52.11 -19.18 -10.59
N VAL A 308 -52.21 -20.12 -9.66
CA VAL A 308 -53.48 -20.47 -9.01
C VAL A 308 -53.59 -19.64 -7.75
N VAL A 309 -54.65 -18.84 -7.63
CA VAL A 309 -55.00 -18.13 -6.41
C VAL A 309 -56.10 -18.91 -5.69
N THR A 310 -55.84 -19.31 -4.46
CA THR A 310 -56.74 -20.11 -3.62
C THR A 310 -57.41 -19.27 -2.54
N GLY A 311 -58.47 -19.79 -1.93
CA GLY A 311 -59.23 -19.09 -0.89
C GLY A 311 -58.47 -18.79 0.41
N GLY A 312 -57.24 -19.28 0.55
CA GLY A 312 -56.35 -19.00 1.68
C GLY A 312 -55.22 -18.02 1.35
N ASP A 313 -55.17 -17.47 0.13
CA ASP A 313 -54.12 -16.53 -0.25
C ASP A 313 -54.50 -15.11 0.20
N ASP A 314 -53.61 -14.50 0.99
CA ASP A 314 -53.78 -13.16 1.52
C ASP A 314 -52.83 -12.16 0.84
N CYS A 315 -53.25 -10.91 0.74
CA CYS A 315 -52.44 -9.84 0.19
C CYS A 315 -51.23 -9.58 1.10
N MET A 316 -50.00 -9.65 0.58
CA MET A 316 -48.79 -9.46 1.40
C MET A 316 -48.60 -8.04 1.97
N VAL A 317 -49.41 -7.06 1.53
CA VAL A 317 -49.35 -5.66 2.00
C VAL A 317 -50.41 -5.35 3.04
N CYS A 318 -51.65 -5.81 2.86
CA CYS A 318 -52.75 -5.55 3.81
C CYS A 318 -53.16 -6.76 4.64
N GLN A 319 -52.63 -7.95 4.33
CA GLN A 319 -52.93 -9.25 4.98
C GLN A 319 -54.42 -9.65 4.91
N GLU A 320 -55.18 -9.04 4.00
CA GLU A 320 -56.57 -9.40 3.75
C GLU A 320 -56.68 -10.46 2.64
N ASN A 321 -57.68 -11.31 2.77
CA ASN A 321 -57.91 -12.43 1.87
C ASN A 321 -58.30 -11.99 0.46
N LEU A 322 -57.61 -12.54 -0.54
CA LEU A 322 -57.69 -12.13 -1.94
C LEU A 322 -58.95 -12.66 -2.67
N VAL A 323 -59.61 -13.68 -2.12
CA VAL A 323 -60.72 -14.42 -2.78
C VAL A 323 -62.03 -14.32 -1.99
N ASN A 324 -62.07 -13.56 -0.89
CA ASN A 324 -63.23 -13.50 -0.01
C ASN A 324 -64.47 -12.89 -0.72
N PRO A 325 -65.58 -13.63 -0.87
CA PRO A 325 -66.75 -13.17 -1.60
C PRO A 325 -67.54 -12.05 -0.91
N TYR A 326 -67.25 -11.75 0.37
CA TYR A 326 -68.00 -10.78 1.18
C TYR A 326 -67.42 -9.35 1.16
N PHE A 327 -66.22 -9.12 0.61
CA PHE A 327 -65.61 -7.79 0.49
C PHE A 327 -65.74 -7.23 -0.93
N HIS A 328 -66.76 -6.40 -1.13
CA HIS A 328 -66.99 -5.65 -2.36
C HIS A 328 -66.20 -4.33 -2.34
N GLN A 329 -65.26 -4.12 -3.29
CA GLN A 329 -65.08 -2.87 -4.08
C GLN A 329 -63.75 -2.71 -4.88
N SER A 330 -62.90 -3.73 -4.99
CA SER A 330 -61.89 -3.74 -6.07
C SER A 330 -61.39 -5.15 -6.35
N ARG A 331 -61.94 -5.77 -7.40
CA ARG A 331 -61.64 -7.14 -7.85
C ARG A 331 -60.36 -7.26 -8.68
N GLU A 332 -59.57 -6.19 -8.76
CA GLU A 332 -58.38 -6.14 -9.60
C GLU A 332 -57.18 -6.61 -8.79
N LEU A 333 -56.70 -7.81 -9.14
CA LEU A 333 -55.53 -8.44 -8.57
C LEU A 333 -54.35 -8.27 -9.54
N VAL A 334 -53.18 -7.99 -8.99
CA VAL A 334 -51.91 -8.02 -9.73
C VAL A 334 -51.16 -9.24 -9.29
N VAL A 335 -50.83 -10.10 -10.25
CA VAL A 335 -50.01 -11.30 -10.05
C VAL A 335 -48.68 -11.07 -10.74
N PHE A 336 -47.59 -11.13 -9.99
CA PHE A 336 -46.25 -11.08 -10.57
C PHE A 336 -45.79 -12.47 -11.03
N ASN A 337 -44.83 -12.53 -11.95
CA ASN A 337 -44.23 -13.80 -12.40
C ASN A 337 -43.44 -14.53 -11.30
N CYS A 338 -43.24 -13.92 -10.13
CA CYS A 338 -42.76 -14.59 -8.92
C CYS A 338 -43.89 -15.24 -8.10
N HIS A 339 -45.12 -15.27 -8.63
CA HIS A 339 -46.34 -15.79 -8.02
C HIS A 339 -46.86 -15.06 -6.78
N HIS A 340 -46.27 -13.91 -6.42
CA HIS A 340 -46.84 -13.03 -5.40
C HIS A 340 -48.06 -12.27 -5.94
N VAL A 341 -49.11 -12.23 -5.14
CA VAL A 341 -50.41 -11.65 -5.49
C VAL A 341 -50.73 -10.47 -4.58
N PHE A 342 -51.21 -9.39 -5.17
CA PHE A 342 -51.54 -8.15 -4.47
C PHE A 342 -52.86 -7.57 -4.99
N HIS A 343 -53.57 -6.82 -4.14
CA HIS A 343 -54.62 -5.92 -4.62
C HIS A 343 -53.99 -4.79 -5.44
N LEU A 344 -54.60 -4.40 -6.57
CA LEU A 344 -54.10 -3.29 -7.40
C LEU A 344 -53.93 -2.00 -6.58
N LYS A 345 -54.83 -1.73 -5.62
CA LYS A 345 -54.77 -0.54 -4.74
C LYS A 345 -53.64 -0.59 -3.70
N CYS A 346 -53.19 -1.79 -3.33
CA CYS A 346 -52.12 -1.96 -2.34
C CYS A 346 -50.72 -1.84 -2.99
N LEU A 347 -50.63 -1.98 -4.31
CA LEU A 347 -49.39 -1.89 -5.05
C LEU A 347 -49.11 -0.43 -5.42
N ARG A 348 -48.03 0.14 -4.86
CA ARG A 348 -47.56 1.51 -5.18
C ARG A 348 -46.46 1.54 -6.24
N GLU A 349 -45.80 0.41 -6.50
CA GLU A 349 -44.62 0.30 -7.36
C GLU A 349 -44.82 -0.76 -8.47
N GLN A 350 -44.15 -0.60 -9.61
CA GLN A 350 -44.27 -1.53 -10.74
C GLN A 350 -43.50 -2.85 -10.56
N ARG A 351 -42.76 -3.01 -9.46
CA ARG A 351 -41.97 -4.22 -9.15
C ARG A 351 -42.55 -4.94 -7.95
N CYS A 352 -42.28 -6.24 -7.85
CA CYS A 352 -42.71 -7.01 -6.68
C CYS A 352 -41.95 -6.53 -5.44
N PRO A 353 -42.62 -5.97 -4.42
CA PRO A 353 -41.95 -5.43 -3.24
C PRO A 353 -41.26 -6.53 -2.41
N THR A 354 -41.76 -7.77 -2.46
CA THR A 354 -41.23 -8.94 -1.73
C THR A 354 -39.98 -9.54 -2.36
N CYS A 355 -39.77 -9.39 -3.68
CA CYS A 355 -38.58 -9.91 -4.37
C CYS A 355 -37.50 -8.85 -4.57
N SER A 356 -37.83 -7.58 -4.33
CA SER A 356 -36.91 -6.44 -4.54
C SER A 356 -36.31 -5.93 -3.21
N SER A 357 -36.65 -6.58 -2.09
CA SER A 357 -36.15 -6.29 -0.74
C SER A 357 -34.87 -7.03 -0.40
#